data_AF-A0A1Q8QUE0-F1
#
_entry.id   AF-A0A1Q8QUE0-F1
#
_cell.length_a   1.000
_cell.length_b   1.000
_cell.length_c   1.000
_cell.angle_alpha   90.00
_cell.angle_beta   90.00
_cell.angle_gamma   90.00
#
_symmetry.space_group_name_H-M   'P 1'
#
loop_
_entity.id
_entity.type
_entity.pdbx_description
1 polymer ?
#
loop_
_entity_poly.entity_id
_entity_poly.type
_entity_poly.pdbx_seq_one_letter_code
_entity_poly.pdbx_strand_id
1 'polypeptide(L)' 'MTYWRAIEIHHLPAHIIPIHEDCQSDEDKPYDVKEILGRVEKELILSALATYNNRTNAMKALGISRRAFYDKLRRYGIEV' A
#
# COMPACT_ATOMS: atom_id res chain seq x y z
N MET A 1 34.34 26.43 8.78
CA MET A 1 33.08 26.29 8.02
C MET A 1 33.06 24.88 7.45
N THR A 2 32.26 23.99 8.03
CA THR A 2 32.24 22.57 7.64
C THR A 2 31.07 22.35 6.68
N TYR A 3 31.37 22.07 5.41
CA TYR A 3 30.37 21.81 4.39
C TYR A 3 29.87 20.38 4.51
N TRP A 4 28.61 20.21 4.88
CA TRP A 4 27.88 18.95 4.72
C TRP A 4 27.73 18.71 3.22
N ARG A 5 28.19 17.56 2.72
CA ARG A 5 27.87 17.11 1.37
C ARG A 5 26.53 16.38 1.43
N ALA A 6 25.53 16.91 0.74
CA ALA A 6 24.30 16.18 0.47
C ALA A 6 24.64 14.94 -0.38
N ILE A 7 24.26 13.75 0.09
CA ILE A 7 24.34 12.53 -0.71
C ILE A 7 22.99 12.40 -1.42
N GLU A 8 22.99 12.64 -2.72
CA GLU A 8 21.83 12.45 -3.59
C GLU A 8 21.70 10.96 -3.99
N ILE A 9 20.49 10.51 -4.32
CA ILE A 9 20.16 9.08 -4.51
C ILE A 9 21.02 8.43 -5.62
N HIS A 10 21.36 9.17 -6.67
CA HIS A 10 22.24 8.70 -7.76
C HIS A 10 23.72 8.56 -7.35
N HIS A 11 24.09 8.95 -6.13
CA HIS A 11 25.40 8.65 -5.56
C HIS A 11 25.44 7.30 -4.83
N LEU A 12 24.31 6.60 -4.72
CA LEU A 12 24.26 5.26 -4.17
C LEU A 12 24.62 4.23 -5.24
N PRO A 13 25.43 3.22 -4.92
CA PRO A 13 25.72 2.13 -5.84
C PRO A 13 24.44 1.36 -6.16
N ALA A 14 24.34 0.87 -7.40
CA ALA A 14 23.11 0.32 -7.98
C ALA A 14 22.43 -0.78 -7.14
N HIS A 15 23.16 -1.51 -6.31
CA HIS A 15 22.65 -2.57 -5.43
C HIS A 15 22.02 -2.06 -4.11
N ILE A 16 22.13 -0.77 -3.80
CA ILE A 16 21.53 -0.11 -2.62
C ILE A 16 20.38 0.81 -3.02
N ILE A 17 20.30 1.18 -4.30
CA ILE A 17 19.11 1.86 -4.81
C ILE A 17 17.94 0.93 -4.50
N PRO A 18 16.94 1.35 -3.72
CA PRO A 18 15.75 0.56 -3.53
C PRO A 18 15.11 0.45 -4.90
N ILE A 19 15.38 -0.68 -5.56
CA ILE A 19 14.52 -1.19 -6.60
C ILE A 19 13.20 -1.33 -5.86
N HIS A 20 12.28 -0.42 -6.08
CA HIS A 20 10.93 -0.54 -5.53
C HIS A 20 10.35 -1.78 -6.24
N GLU A 21 10.67 -2.98 -5.74
CA GLU A 21 10.03 -4.24 -6.12
C GLU A 21 8.56 -4.27 -5.64
N ASP A 22 8.06 -3.16 -5.10
CA ASP A 22 6.64 -2.87 -4.92
C ASP A 22 6.04 -2.06 -6.09
N CYS A 23 6.61 -2.19 -7.28
CA CYS A 23 5.92 -1.88 -8.51
C CYS A 23 5.76 -3.18 -9.28
N GLN A 24 4.83 -4.03 -8.82
CA GLN A 24 4.12 -4.86 -9.76
C GLN A 24 3.57 -3.92 -10.81
N SER A 25 4.23 -3.89 -11.97
CA SER A 25 3.67 -3.35 -13.19
C SER A 25 2.47 -4.21 -13.54
N ASP A 26 1.37 -4.01 -12.82
CA ASP A 26 0.06 -4.18 -13.42
C ASP A 26 0.09 -3.17 -14.56
N GLU A 27 0.27 -3.66 -15.79
CA GLU A 27 -0.18 -2.91 -16.96
C GLU A 27 -1.56 -2.38 -16.56
N ASP A 28 -1.67 -1.07 -16.43
CA ASP A 28 -2.91 -0.42 -16.03
C ASP A 28 -3.97 -0.95 -17.00
N LYS A 29 -4.81 -1.91 -16.57
CA LYS A 29 -5.90 -2.45 -17.39
C LYS A 29 -7.12 -1.63 -17.02
N PRO A 30 -7.34 -0.46 -17.66
CA PRO A 30 -8.43 0.45 -17.28
C PRO A 30 -9.82 -0.15 -17.50
N TYR A 31 -9.90 -1.36 -18.07
CA TYR A 31 -11.14 -2.08 -18.32
C TYR A 31 -11.26 -3.41 -17.54
N ASP A 32 -10.25 -3.80 -16.75
CA ASP A 32 -10.36 -4.99 -15.91
C ASP A 32 -11.08 -4.64 -14.60
N VAL A 33 -12.34 -5.07 -14.52
CA VAL A 33 -13.20 -4.87 -13.34
C VAL A 33 -12.55 -5.38 -12.06
N LYS A 34 -11.81 -6.49 -12.12
CA LYS A 34 -11.17 -7.08 -10.94
C LYS A 34 -10.05 -6.20 -10.42
N GLU A 35 -9.32 -5.56 -11.32
CA GLU A 35 -8.22 -4.65 -10.98
C GLU A 35 -8.75 -3.34 -10.39
N ILE A 36 -9.74 -2.73 -11.05
CA ILE A 36 -10.40 -1.52 -10.57
C ILE A 36 -10.99 -1.73 -9.18
N LEU A 37 -11.73 -2.83 -8.99
CA LEU A 37 -12.31 -3.14 -7.68
C LEU A 37 -11.23 -3.35 -6.62
N GLY A 38 -10.12 -4.02 -6.97
CA GLY A 38 -8.99 -4.21 -6.07
C GLY A 38 -8.38 -2.90 -5.59
N ARG A 39 -8.20 -1.93 -6.49
CA ARG A 39 -7.69 -0.59 -6.16
C ARG A 39 -8.64 0.17 -5.23
N VAL A 40 -9.92 0.23 -5.57
CA VAL A 40 -10.95 0.89 -4.75
C VAL A 40 -11.02 0.24 -3.36
N GLU A 41 -11.01 -1.10 -3.29
CA GLU A 41 -11.02 -1.81 -2.01
C GLU A 41 -9.78 -1.48 -1.16
N LYS A 42 -8.60 -1.45 -1.76
CA LYS A 42 -7.34 -1.10 -1.08
C LYS A 42 -7.41 0.30 -0.48
N GLU A 43 -7.85 1.28 -1.25
CA GLU A 43 -7.99 2.68 -0.81
C GLU A 43 -8.99 2.82 0.34
N LEU A 44 -10.14 2.13 0.26
CA LEU A 44 -11.14 2.14 1.32
C LEU A 44 -10.61 1.52 2.62
N ILE A 45 -9.86 0.42 2.53
CA ILE A 45 -9.25 -0.22 3.70
C ILE A 45 -8.23 0.71 4.36
N LEU A 46 -7.34 1.33 3.58
CA LEU A 46 -6.36 2.28 4.09
C LEU A 46 -7.03 3.49 4.73
N SER A 47 -8.08 4.04 4.10
CA SER A 47 -8.84 5.17 4.63
C SER A 47 -9.51 4.82 5.97
N ALA A 48 -10.10 3.62 6.08
CA ALA A 48 -10.71 3.16 7.32
C ALA A 48 -9.65 2.96 8.42
N LEU A 49 -8.50 2.39 8.09
CA LEU A 49 -7.38 2.23 9.05
C LEU A 49 -6.84 3.58 9.54
N ALA A 50 -6.75 4.58 8.67
CA ALA A 50 -6.33 5.93 9.04
C ALA A 50 -7.38 6.66 9.90
N THR A 51 -8.66 6.40 9.65
CA THR A 51 -9.76 7.07 10.36
C THR A 51 -10.03 6.45 11.73
N TYR A 52 -9.93 5.13 11.85
CA TYR A 52 -10.27 4.40 13.06
C TYR A 52 -9.03 3.84 13.76
N ASN A 53 -8.82 4.23 15.01
CA ASN A 53 -7.72 3.73 15.84
C ASN A 53 -7.80 2.22 16.17
N ASN A 54 -8.93 1.56 15.89
CA ASN A 54 -9.06 0.12 16.13
C ASN A 54 -9.63 -0.64 14.92
N ARG A 55 -9.12 -1.85 14.74
CA ARG A 55 -9.45 -2.74 13.61
C ARG A 55 -10.93 -3.14 13.61
N THR A 56 -11.52 -3.32 14.78
CA THR A 56 -12.95 -3.70 14.91
C THR A 56 -13.88 -2.63 14.36
N ASN A 57 -13.61 -1.36 14.61
CA ASN A 57 -14.41 -0.25 14.10
C ASN A 57 -14.16 -0.04 12.61
N ALA A 58 -12.93 -0.19 12.13
CA ALA A 58 -12.63 -0.18 10.70
C ALA A 58 -13.42 -1.28 9.96
N MET A 59 -13.44 -2.50 10.48
CA MET A 59 -14.22 -3.61 9.90
C MET A 59 -15.72 -3.32 9.86
N LYS A 60 -16.27 -2.77 10.96
CA LYS A 60 -17.69 -2.38 11.03
C LYS A 60 -18.02 -1.28 10.02
N ALA A 61 -17.16 -0.27 9.90
CA ALA A 61 -17.35 0.84 8.96
C ALA A 61 -17.25 0.37 7.50
N LEU A 62 -16.34 -0.55 7.20
CA LEU A 62 -16.22 -1.18 5.88
C LEU A 62 -17.35 -2.17 5.58
N GLY A 63 -18.11 -2.61 6.60
CA GLY A 63 -19.18 -3.58 6.44
C GLY A 63 -18.71 -4.98 6.05
N ILE A 64 -17.45 -5.33 6.33
CA ILE A 64 -16.87 -6.63 5.96
C ILE A 64 -16.58 -7.52 7.17
N SER A 65 -16.64 -8.83 6.95
CA SER A 65 -16.32 -9.81 7.98
C SER A 65 -14.85 -9.73 8.38
N ARG A 66 -14.56 -10.19 9.61
CA ARG A 66 -13.18 -10.26 10.11
C ARG A 66 -12.25 -11.06 9.20
N ARG A 67 -12.72 -12.22 8.71
CA ARG A 67 -11.95 -13.06 7.80
C ARG A 67 -11.63 -12.33 6.49
N ALA A 68 -12.64 -11.71 5.88
CA ALA A 68 -12.47 -10.95 4.64
C ALA A 68 -11.52 -9.77 4.81
N PHE A 69 -11.55 -9.08 5.96
CA PHE A 69 -10.64 -7.99 6.27
C PHE A 69 -9.17 -8.45 6.27
N TYR A 70 -8.84 -9.50 7.03
CA TYR A 70 -7.45 -10.01 7.08
C TYR A 70 -7.00 -10.65 5.77
N ASP A 71 -7.90 -11.33 5.06
CA ASP A 71 -7.59 -11.88 3.72
C ASP A 71 -7.23 -10.75 2.74
N LYS A 72 -7.97 -9.62 2.77
CA LYS A 72 -7.69 -8.45 1.93
C LYS A 72 -6.40 -7.74 2.33
N LEU A 73 -6.10 -7.58 3.62
CA LEU A 73 -4.82 -7.01 4.07
C LEU A 73 -3.63 -7.80 3.52
N ARG A 74 -3.67 -9.13 3.66
CA ARG A 74 -2.64 -10.01 3.12
C ARG A 74 -2.54 -9.92 1.60
N ARG A 75 -3.68 -9.86 0.90
CA ARG A 75 -3.73 -9.75 -0.56
C ARG A 75 -3.14 -8.44 -1.07
N TYR A 76 -3.30 -7.34 -0.33
CA TYR A 76 -2.84 -6.01 -0.73
C TYR A 76 -1.49 -5.60 -0.13
N GLY A 77 -0.82 -6.51 0.58
CA GLY A 77 0.48 -6.23 1.22
C GLY A 77 0.40 -5.17 2.33
N ILE A 78 -0.76 -5.02 2.98
CA ILE A 78 -0.96 -4.03 4.04
C ILE A 78 -0.55 -4.66 5.37
N GLU A 79 0.61 -4.28 5.88
CA GLU A 79 1.06 -4.62 7.23
C GLU A 79 0.46 -3.64 8.26
N VAL A 80 -0.28 -4.17 9.24
CA VAL A 80 -1.00 -3.40 10.28
C VAL A 80 -0.77 -3.91 11.68
#